data_AF-A0A2V7T3E9-F1
#
_entry.id   AF-A0A2V7T3E9-F1
#
_cell.length_a   1.000
_cell.length_b   1.000
_cell.length_c   1.000
_cell.angle_alpha   90.00
_cell.angle_beta   90.00
_cell.angle_gamma   90.00
#
_symmetry.space_group_name_H-M   'P 1'
#
loop_
_entity.id
_entity.type
_entity.pdbx_description
1 polymer ?
#
loop_
_entity_poly.entity_id
_entity_poly.type
_entity_poly.pdbx_seq_one_letter_code
_entity_poly.pdbx_strand_id
1 'polypeptide(L)'
;RYAYAGREWVARKVVALLGGREQELVHNHHNFAWQEEHGGERFYVVRKGATPAFPRQKGFVGGSMGDDAVIIQGVASDRADVRDLQARALYSTVHGAGRVMSRTAAAGK
;
A
#
# COMPACT_ATOMS: atom_id res chain seq x y z
N ARG A 1 -5.77 4.16 -13.66
CA ARG A 1 -6.18 3.23 -14.73
C ARG A 1 -4.97 2.60 -15.44
N TYR A 2 -4.10 3.38 -16.11
CA TYR A 2 -2.92 2.82 -16.80
C TYR A 2 -2.02 1.92 -15.93
N ALA A 3 -1.53 2.42 -14.80
CA ALA A 3 -0.67 1.64 -13.89
C ALA A 3 -1.37 0.40 -13.30
N TYR A 4 -2.70 0.40 -13.22
CA TYR A 4 -3.47 -0.75 -12.73
C TYR A 4 -3.44 -1.88 -13.78
N ALA A 5 -3.80 -1.55 -15.03
CA ALA A 5 -3.79 -2.50 -16.14
C ALA A 5 -2.42 -3.14 -16.34
N GLY A 6 -1.35 -2.34 -16.26
CA GLY A 6 0.02 -2.86 -16.37
C GLY A 6 0.37 -3.87 -15.26
N ARG A 7 -0.02 -3.60 -14.00
CA ARG A 7 0.24 -4.52 -12.88
C ARG A 7 -0.54 -5.83 -13.01
N GLU A 8 -1.82 -5.75 -13.37
CA GLU A 8 -2.62 -6.96 -13.59
C GLU A 8 -2.03 -7.85 -14.68
N TRP A 9 -1.63 -7.24 -15.80
CA TRP A 9 -1.03 -7.99 -16.90
C TRP A 9 0.25 -8.70 -16.46
N VAL A 10 1.15 -8.01 -15.75
CA VAL A 10 2.38 -8.60 -15.23
C VAL A 10 2.08 -9.74 -14.25
N ALA A 11 1.17 -9.51 -13.29
CA ALA A 11 0.82 -10.51 -12.29
C ALA A 11 0.26 -11.79 -12.94
N ARG A 12 -0.72 -11.66 -13.84
CA ARG A 12 -1.32 -12.80 -14.55
C ARG A 12 -0.34 -13.49 -15.48
N LYS A 13 0.57 -12.74 -16.12
CA LYS A 13 1.64 -13.33 -16.93
C LYS A 13 2.57 -14.20 -16.08
N VAL A 14 2.97 -13.74 -14.90
CA VAL A 14 3.80 -14.52 -13.98
C VAL A 14 3.05 -15.77 -13.48
N VAL A 15 1.78 -15.64 -13.08
CA VAL A 15 0.96 -16.79 -12.67
C VAL A 15 0.91 -17.86 -13.78
N ALA A 16 0.68 -17.44 -15.03
CA ALA A 16 0.66 -18.35 -16.18
C ALA A 16 2.01 -19.04 -16.42
N LEU A 17 3.13 -18.30 -16.31
CA LEU A 17 4.47 -18.86 -16.44
C LEU A 17 4.79 -19.92 -15.37
N LEU A 18 4.25 -19.74 -14.17
CA LEU A 18 4.40 -20.68 -13.06
C LEU A 18 3.44 -21.89 -13.15
N GLY A 19 2.52 -21.92 -14.13
CA GLY A 19 1.44 -22.91 -14.20
C GLY A 19 0.47 -22.82 -13.01
N GLY A 20 0.43 -21.67 -12.35
CA GLY A 20 -0.35 -21.45 -11.13
C GLY A 20 -1.80 -21.05 -11.39
N ARG A 21 -2.57 -20.96 -10.30
CA ARG A 21 -3.91 -20.35 -10.29
C ARG A 21 -3.95 -19.19 -9.30
N GLU A 22 -4.35 -18.02 -9.79
CA GLU A 22 -4.59 -16.83 -8.97
C GLU A 22 -5.64 -17.15 -7.88
N GLN A 23 -5.28 -16.98 -6.60
CA GLN A 23 -6.20 -17.15 -5.47
C GLN A 23 -6.82 -15.82 -5.05
N GLU A 24 -5.98 -14.78 -5.01
CA GLU A 24 -6.37 -13.43 -4.63
C GLU A 24 -5.46 -12.43 -5.36
N LEU A 25 -6.04 -11.28 -5.72
CA LEU A 25 -5.33 -10.16 -6.33
C LEU A 25 -5.52 -8.90 -5.49
N VAL A 26 -4.45 -8.49 -4.80
CA VAL A 26 -4.41 -7.28 -3.98
C VAL A 26 -3.71 -6.16 -4.73
N HIS A 27 -4.37 -5.01 -4.83
CA HIS A 27 -3.79 -3.82 -5.44
C HIS A 27 -3.59 -2.72 -4.43
N ASN A 28 -2.43 -2.06 -4.53
CA ASN A 28 -2.13 -0.89 -3.72
C ASN A 28 -1.70 0.28 -4.61
N HIS A 29 -2.20 1.46 -4.28
CA HIS A 29 -1.67 2.72 -4.77
C HIS A 29 -0.97 3.39 -3.59
N HIS A 30 0.33 3.65 -3.73
CA HIS A 30 1.13 4.30 -2.69
C HIS A 30 1.61 5.71 -3.07
N ASN A 31 1.30 6.14 -4.30
CA ASN A 31 1.52 7.48 -4.83
C ASN A 31 0.25 7.87 -5.61
N PHE A 32 -0.72 8.47 -4.93
CA PHE A 32 -2.02 8.81 -5.53
C PHE A 32 -2.78 9.83 -4.67
N ALA A 33 -3.81 10.45 -5.25
CA ALA A 33 -4.71 11.36 -4.55
C ALA A 33 -6.15 10.84 -4.66
N TRP A 34 -6.83 10.75 -3.53
CA TRP A 34 -8.24 10.31 -3.45
C TRP A 34 -9.10 11.44 -2.91
N GLN A 35 -10.34 11.52 -3.39
CA GLN A 35 -11.38 12.24 -2.68
C GLN A 35 -11.89 11.35 -1.54
N GLU A 36 -11.77 11.81 -0.30
CA GLU A 36 -12.17 11.07 0.90
C GLU A 36 -12.96 11.97 1.84
N GLU A 37 -13.81 11.38 2.69
CA GLU A 37 -14.51 12.09 3.74
C GLU A 37 -13.90 11.72 5.10
N HIS A 38 -13.55 12.73 5.90
CA HIS A 38 -13.01 12.55 7.24
C HIS A 38 -13.66 13.59 8.16
N GLY A 39 -14.28 13.15 9.25
CA GLY A 39 -14.93 14.06 10.20
C GLY A 39 -16.09 14.88 9.62
N GLY A 40 -16.76 14.38 8.56
CA GLY A 40 -17.86 15.08 7.88
C GLY A 40 -17.40 16.10 6.83
N GLU A 41 -16.10 16.24 6.60
CA GLU A 41 -15.54 17.13 5.58
C GLU A 41 -14.88 16.34 4.44
N ARG A 42 -14.96 16.88 3.22
CA ARG A 42 -14.36 16.27 2.02
C ARG A 42 -12.95 16.79 1.80
N PHE A 43 -12.00 15.87 1.64
CA PHE A 43 -10.59 16.15 1.38
C PHE A 43 -10.13 15.53 0.07
N TYR A 44 -9.09 16.13 -0.51
CA TYR A 44 -8.20 15.42 -1.43
C TYR A 44 -7.01 14.89 -0.64
N VAL A 45 -7.05 13.61 -0.27
CA VAL A 45 -5.97 12.98 0.50
C VAL A 45 -4.89 12.52 -0.48
N VAL A 46 -3.76 13.22 -0.45
CA VAL A 46 -2.58 12.90 -1.27
C VAL A 46 -1.65 12.01 -0.46
N ARG A 47 -1.38 10.80 -0.95
CA ARG A 47 -0.39 9.91 -0.35
C ARG A 47 0.79 9.75 -1.28
N LYS A 48 2.00 9.95 -0.75
CA LYS A 48 3.27 9.72 -1.42
C LYS A 48 4.14 8.83 -0.54
N GLY A 49 4.42 7.61 -1.00
CA GLY A 49 5.03 6.58 -0.16
C GLY A 49 4.13 6.14 1.00
N ALA A 50 2.81 6.20 0.84
CA ALA A 50 1.86 5.75 1.84
C ALA A 50 0.59 5.26 1.15
N THR A 51 -0.16 4.38 1.80
CA THR A 51 -1.33 3.74 1.19
C THR A 51 -2.54 3.75 2.13
N PRO A 52 -3.78 3.74 1.62
CA PRO A 52 -4.95 3.69 2.50
C PRO A 52 -5.06 2.32 3.19
N ALA A 53 -5.51 2.34 4.43
CA ALA A 53 -5.64 1.21 5.34
C ALA A 53 -6.91 1.35 6.19
N PHE A 54 -8.02 1.69 5.53
CA PHE A 54 -9.33 1.66 6.16
C PHE A 54 -9.66 0.25 6.67
N PRO A 55 -10.53 0.11 7.69
CA PRO A 55 -10.94 -1.19 8.19
C PRO A 55 -11.41 -2.13 7.07
N ARG A 56 -10.88 -3.36 7.06
CA ARG A 56 -11.08 -4.42 6.04
C ARG A 56 -10.43 -4.16 4.67
N GLN A 57 -9.79 -3.01 4.46
CA GLN A 57 -9.06 -2.76 3.22
C GLN A 57 -7.73 -3.51 3.24
N LYS A 58 -7.54 -4.38 2.24
CA LYS A 58 -6.25 -5.04 2.01
C LYS A 58 -5.26 -4.12 1.32
N GLY A 59 -3.99 -4.28 1.67
CA GLY A 59 -2.87 -3.59 1.07
C GLY A 59 -1.64 -4.49 1.00
N PHE A 60 -0.61 -4.00 0.35
CA PHE A 60 0.69 -4.65 0.21
C PHE A 60 1.77 -3.72 0.73
N VAL A 61 2.67 -4.27 1.55
CA VAL A 61 3.89 -3.61 2.04
C VAL A 61 5.09 -4.41 1.55
N GLY A 62 5.88 -3.81 0.67
CA GLY A 62 7.06 -4.45 0.10
C GLY A 62 8.30 -4.27 0.98
N GLY A 63 9.06 -5.34 1.17
CA GLY A 63 10.43 -5.30 1.70
C GLY A 63 11.46 -4.83 0.66
N SER A 64 12.75 -4.94 1.00
CA SER A 64 13.83 -4.87 0.00
C SER A 64 13.82 -6.12 -0.88
N MET A 65 14.60 -6.12 -1.97
CA MET A 65 14.75 -7.31 -2.80
C MET A 65 15.40 -8.43 -1.97
N GLY A 66 14.66 -9.52 -1.76
CA GLY A 66 15.08 -10.66 -0.92
C GLY A 66 14.57 -10.63 0.51
N ASP A 67 13.97 -9.52 0.97
CA ASP A 67 13.31 -9.44 2.27
C ASP A 67 11.85 -9.90 2.19
N ASP A 68 11.26 -10.16 3.36
CA ASP A 68 9.84 -10.44 3.49
C ASP A 68 8.98 -9.27 2.98
N ALA A 69 7.90 -9.63 2.30
CA ALA A 69 6.83 -8.73 1.91
C ALA A 69 5.51 -9.26 2.44
N VAL A 70 4.62 -8.35 2.85
CA VAL A 70 3.39 -8.73 3.56
C VAL A 70 2.15 -8.15 2.90
N ILE A 71 1.09 -8.97 2.90
CA ILE A 71 -0.28 -8.50 2.68
C ILE A 71 -0.83 -8.09 4.04
N ILE A 72 -1.30 -6.85 4.15
CA ILE A 72 -1.88 -6.30 5.36
C ILE A 72 -3.35 -6.00 5.14
N GLN A 73 -4.10 -5.90 6.23
CA GLN A 73 -5.48 -5.44 6.19
C GLN A 73 -5.70 -4.38 7.28
N GLY A 74 -6.33 -3.26 6.93
CA GLY A 74 -6.73 -2.27 7.92
C GLY A 74 -7.69 -2.87 8.94
N VAL A 75 -7.52 -2.49 10.21
CA VAL A 75 -8.31 -3.01 11.32
C VAL A 75 -9.05 -1.88 12.02
N ALA A 76 -10.29 -2.14 12.43
CA ALA A 76 -10.97 -1.27 13.39
C ALA A 76 -10.44 -1.56 14.80
N SER A 77 -10.52 -0.58 15.70
CA SER A 77 -10.10 -0.73 17.09
C SER A 77 -11.12 -0.14 18.05
N ASP A 78 -11.40 -0.86 19.13
CA ASP A 78 -12.28 -0.39 20.21
C ASP A 78 -11.52 0.49 21.22
N ARG A 79 -10.19 0.58 21.09
CA ARG A 79 -9.37 1.48 21.88
C ARG A 79 -9.43 2.91 21.33
N ALA A 80 -9.82 3.86 22.18
CA ALA A 80 -9.96 5.27 21.80
C ALA A 80 -8.67 5.87 21.26
N ASP A 81 -7.53 5.65 21.92
CA ASP A 81 -6.22 6.15 21.50
C ASP A 81 -5.81 5.67 20.10
N VAL A 82 -6.16 4.42 19.77
CA VAL A 82 -5.90 3.85 18.44
C VAL A 82 -6.83 4.44 17.39
N ARG A 83 -8.12 4.60 17.69
CA ARG A 83 -9.06 5.26 16.75
C ARG A 83 -8.63 6.69 16.45
N ASP A 84 -8.24 7.45 17.46
CA ASP A 84 -7.79 8.82 17.31
C ASP A 84 -6.50 8.89 16.47
N LEU A 85 -5.58 7.94 16.66
CA LEU A 85 -4.40 7.80 15.82
C LEU A 85 -4.77 7.48 14.36
N GLN A 86 -5.69 6.53 14.13
CA GLN A 86 -6.14 6.15 12.79
C GLN A 86 -6.81 7.31 12.06
N ALA A 87 -7.67 8.06 12.76
CA ALA A 87 -8.34 9.25 12.23
C ALA A 87 -7.32 10.34 11.88
N ARG A 88 -6.36 10.64 12.77
CA ARG A 88 -5.29 11.62 12.49
C ARG A 88 -4.36 11.20 11.35
N ALA A 89 -4.17 9.89 11.16
CA ALA A 89 -3.42 9.34 10.04
C ALA A 89 -4.23 9.28 8.73
N LEU A 90 -5.49 9.75 8.72
CA LEU A 90 -6.41 9.64 7.59
C LEU A 90 -6.50 8.20 7.08
N TYR A 91 -6.52 7.25 8.03
CA TYR A 91 -6.49 5.81 7.79
C TYR A 91 -5.41 5.40 6.78
N SER A 92 -4.19 5.94 6.91
CA SER A 92 -3.06 5.64 6.05
C SER A 92 -2.05 4.72 6.75
N THR A 93 -1.26 4.00 5.95
CA THR A 93 -0.14 3.18 6.45
C THR A 93 1.06 3.23 5.50
N VAL A 94 2.18 2.68 5.95
CA VAL A 94 3.43 2.56 5.20
C VAL A 94 3.25 1.70 3.94
N HIS A 95 4.07 1.95 2.91
CA HIS A 95 4.00 1.18 1.65
C HIS A 95 5.17 0.19 1.46
N GLY A 96 6.24 0.34 2.22
CA GLY A 96 7.41 -0.51 2.15
C GLY A 96 8.49 -0.15 3.16
N ALA A 97 9.61 -0.87 3.12
CA ALA A 97 10.72 -0.76 4.08
C ALA A 97 11.44 0.62 4.08
N GLY A 98 11.19 1.45 3.08
CA GLY A 98 11.92 2.71 2.91
C GLY A 98 13.35 2.47 2.44
N ARG A 99 14.15 3.55 2.44
CA ARG A 99 15.56 3.49 2.02
C ARG A 99 16.41 4.27 3.01
N VAL A 100 17.44 3.63 3.52
CA VAL A 100 18.41 4.28 4.43
C VAL A 100 19.47 5.07 3.65
N MET A 101 19.72 4.70 2.39
CA MET A 101 20.73 5.33 1.53
C MET A 101 20.23 5.64 0.12
N SER A 102 20.87 6.64 -0.52
CA SER A 102 20.65 6.99 -1.93
C SER A 102 21.10 5.85 -2.86
N ARG A 103 20.71 5.88 -4.15
CA ARG A 103 21.09 4.79 -5.08
C ARG A 103 22.58 4.86 -5.40
N THR A 104 23.09 6.09 -5.49
CA THR A 104 24.48 6.41 -5.75
C THR A 104 25.36 5.90 -4.61
N ALA A 105 25.01 6.23 -3.37
CA ALA A 105 25.72 5.73 -2.19
C ALA A 105 25.68 4.19 -2.09
N ALA A 106 24.52 3.56 -2.36
CA ALA A 106 24.40 2.10 -2.38
C ALA A 106 25.28 1.45 -3.48
N ALA A 107 25.52 2.15 -4.58
CA ALA A 107 26.38 1.71 -5.67
C ALA A 107 27.87 2.03 -5.42
N GLY A 108 28.23 2.58 -4.25
CA GLY A 108 29.60 3.01 -3.94
C GLY A 108 30.07 4.21 -4.76
N LYS A 109 29.14 5.04 -5.23
CA LYS A 109 29.40 6.25 -6.01
C LYS A 109 29.11 7.51 -5.21
#